data_AF-A0A9E3T5C1-F1
#
_entry.id   AF-A0A9E3T5C1-F1
#
_cell.length_a   1.000
_cell.length_b   1.000
_cell.length_c   1.000
_cell.angle_alpha   90.00
_cell.angle_beta   90.00
_cell.angle_gamma   90.00
#
_symmetry.space_group_name_H-M   'P 1'
#
loop_
_entity.id
_entity.type
_entity.pdbx_description
1 polymer ?
#
loop_
_entity_poly.entity_id
_entity_poly.type
_entity_poly.pdbx_seq_one_letter_code
_entity_poly.pdbx_strand_id
1 'polypeptide(L)'
;MRLIITIVVLGLLVVASWLTFTDPASSATRVIQVAAGLGVVVVLAFSTRRLWSGRRSRPPRSQVAEIERLYFRAMREMLTDYPNYAQVVNDLQRILAIDPRYKNARHYLQRATLLQQSHEAASAGAGHNLQGDFDRLQEQLIDMDPAVRKAVVMELIQYGETAVDSLIALLMDEDADVRVHAATALGWIGGRDAVQPLMVALIDSDIQVRRYAARAMCWVVDDNAVGGLINALNDEDSYVRCYAARALGWSQDTRAIEPLTELLNDDNADVREYATTALLDLGQQVSVA
;
A
#
# COMPACT_ATOMS: atom_id res chain seq x y z
N MET A 1 -11.63 19.52 -25.76
CA MET A 1 -12.75 18.55 -25.84
C MET A 1 -13.98 18.97 -25.03
N ARG A 2 -13.88 19.31 -23.73
CA ARG A 2 -15.06 19.66 -22.88
C ARG A 2 -15.87 20.89 -23.35
N LEU A 3 -15.19 21.99 -23.68
CA LEU A 3 -15.85 23.20 -24.17
C LEU A 3 -16.63 22.95 -25.47
N ILE A 4 -16.06 22.15 -26.37
CA ILE A 4 -16.68 21.76 -27.65
C ILE A 4 -17.95 20.95 -27.40
N ILE A 5 -17.91 19.97 -26.49
CA ILE A 5 -19.09 19.15 -26.15
C ILE A 5 -20.20 20.01 -25.55
N THR A 6 -19.87 20.93 -24.63
CA THR A 6 -20.87 21.83 -24.03
C THR A 6 -21.50 22.77 -25.05
N ILE A 7 -20.70 23.35 -25.96
CA ILE A 7 -21.21 24.22 -27.04
C ILE A 7 -22.12 23.43 -27.99
N VAL A 8 -21.73 22.20 -28.36
CA VAL A 8 -22.53 21.33 -29.23
C VAL A 8 -23.87 20.97 -28.58
N VAL A 9 -23.90 20.63 -27.29
CA VAL A 9 -25.15 20.31 -26.57
C VAL A 9 -26.06 21.53 -26.45
N LEU A 10 -25.51 22.72 -26.16
CA LEU A 10 -26.29 23.97 -26.13
C LEU A 10 -26.87 24.31 -27.52
N GLY A 11 -26.08 24.13 -28.58
CA GLY A 11 -26.55 24.31 -29.95
C GLY A 11 -27.70 23.36 -30.30
N LEU A 12 -27.60 22.08 -29.93
CA LEU A 12 -28.65 21.09 -30.14
C LEU A 12 -29.93 21.42 -29.35
N LEU A 13 -29.82 21.95 -28.12
CA LEU A 13 -30.98 22.38 -27.34
C LEU A 13 -31.71 23.56 -27.96
N VAL A 14 -30.98 24.54 -28.50
CA VAL A 14 -31.57 25.70 -29.20
C VAL A 14 -32.29 25.25 -30.47
N VAL A 15 -31.68 24.37 -31.26
CA VAL A 15 -32.30 23.81 -32.48
C VAL A 15 -33.52 22.96 -32.13
N ALA A 16 -33.44 22.10 -31.11
CA ALA A 16 -34.57 21.31 -30.63
C ALA A 16 -35.74 22.22 -30.22
N SER A 17 -35.47 23.29 -29.47
CA SER A 17 -36.48 24.24 -28.99
C SER A 17 -37.10 25.07 -30.12
N TRP A 18 -36.35 25.41 -31.16
CA TRP A 18 -36.86 26.12 -32.33
C TRP A 18 -37.73 25.20 -33.21
N LEU A 19 -37.31 23.94 -33.41
CA LEU A 19 -38.07 22.94 -34.17
C LEU A 19 -39.38 22.54 -33.49
N THR A 20 -39.43 22.51 -32.15
CA THR A 20 -40.69 22.27 -31.42
C THR A 20 -41.74 23.35 -31.67
N PHE A 21 -41.32 24.58 -31.95
CA PHE A 21 -42.25 25.68 -32.18
C PHE A 21 -42.72 25.73 -33.64
N THR A 22 -41.88 25.30 -34.58
CA THR A 22 -42.13 25.43 -36.02
C THR A 22 -42.71 24.17 -36.65
N ASP A 23 -42.29 22.98 -36.23
CA ASP A 23 -42.79 21.69 -36.72
C ASP A 23 -42.72 20.59 -35.64
N PRO A 24 -43.70 20.53 -34.73
CA PRO A 24 -43.68 19.59 -33.61
C PRO A 24 -43.98 18.13 -34.01
N ALA A 25 -44.60 17.89 -35.17
CA ALA A 25 -45.05 16.55 -35.56
C ALA A 25 -43.99 15.74 -36.32
N SER A 26 -42.96 16.40 -36.86
CA SER A 26 -41.95 15.74 -37.68
C SER A 26 -41.14 14.68 -36.92
N SER A 27 -40.71 13.65 -37.65
CA SER A 27 -39.78 12.63 -37.13
C SER A 27 -38.41 13.23 -36.78
N ALA A 28 -37.97 14.25 -37.52
CA ALA A 28 -36.72 14.95 -37.27
C ALA A 28 -36.71 15.67 -35.92
N THR A 29 -37.81 16.35 -35.57
CA THR A 29 -37.95 17.04 -34.27
C THR A 29 -37.80 16.06 -33.10
N ARG A 30 -38.43 14.88 -33.21
CA ARG A 30 -38.33 13.82 -32.18
C ARG A 30 -36.90 13.27 -32.02
N VAL A 31 -36.19 13.04 -33.12
CA VAL A 31 -34.79 12.55 -33.07
C VAL A 31 -33.87 13.58 -32.42
N ILE A 32 -34.03 14.86 -32.77
CA ILE A 32 -33.20 15.94 -32.22
C ILE A 32 -33.47 16.17 -30.73
N GLN A 33 -34.72 16.04 -30.27
CA GLN A 33 -35.06 16.09 -28.84
C GLN A 33 -34.41 14.97 -28.03
N VAL A 34 -34.43 13.73 -28.54
CA VAL A 34 -33.78 12.59 -27.88
C VAL A 34 -32.26 12.80 -27.81
N ALA A 35 -31.66 13.25 -28.91
CA ALA A 35 -30.22 13.56 -28.96
C ALA A 35 -29.83 14.67 -27.98
N ALA A 36 -30.63 15.75 -27.89
CA ALA A 36 -30.41 16.84 -26.94
C ALA A 36 -30.56 16.37 -25.49
N GLY A 37 -31.57 15.54 -25.19
CA GLY A 37 -31.77 14.94 -23.87
C GLY A 37 -30.60 14.04 -23.43
N LEU A 38 -30.12 13.16 -24.32
CA LEU A 38 -28.92 12.34 -24.08
C LEU A 38 -27.68 13.20 -23.86
N GLY A 39 -27.51 14.27 -24.64
CA GLY A 39 -26.43 15.24 -24.49
C GLY A 39 -26.41 15.91 -23.11
N VAL A 40 -27.58 16.30 -22.59
CA VAL A 40 -27.73 16.87 -21.24
C VAL A 40 -27.35 15.85 -20.17
N VAL A 41 -27.78 14.58 -20.30
CA VAL A 41 -27.40 13.51 -19.36
C VAL A 41 -25.89 13.29 -19.33
N VAL A 42 -25.23 13.29 -20.50
CA VAL A 42 -23.76 13.14 -20.58
C VAL A 42 -23.04 14.32 -19.93
N VAL A 43 -23.51 15.56 -20.16
CA VAL A 43 -22.93 16.76 -19.52
C VAL A 43 -23.14 16.75 -18.01
N LEU A 44 -24.34 16.36 -17.54
CA LEU A 44 -24.64 16.21 -16.12
C LEU A 44 -23.83 15.08 -15.47
N ALA A 45 -23.64 13.94 -16.14
CA ALA A 45 -22.78 12.86 -15.67
C ALA A 45 -21.30 13.31 -15.57
N PHE A 46 -20.83 14.14 -16.50
CA PHE A 46 -19.47 14.71 -16.45
C PHE A 46 -19.31 15.79 -15.38
N SER A 47 -20.34 16.61 -15.14
CA SER A 47 -20.31 17.66 -14.12
C SER A 47 -20.48 17.08 -12.70
N THR A 48 -21.32 16.06 -12.53
CA THR A 48 -21.45 15.31 -11.26
C THR A 48 -20.22 14.45 -10.95
N ARG A 49 -19.52 13.90 -11.97
CA ARG A 49 -18.18 13.33 -11.78
C ARG A 49 -17.19 14.33 -11.17
N ARG A 50 -17.36 15.64 -11.41
CA ARG A 50 -16.54 16.71 -10.81
C ARG A 50 -16.93 17.02 -9.37
N LEU A 51 -18.21 16.87 -9.02
CA LEU A 51 -18.71 16.99 -7.65
C LEU A 51 -18.31 15.78 -6.77
N TRP A 52 -18.21 14.59 -7.37
CA TRP A 52 -17.77 13.35 -6.70
C TRP A 52 -16.28 13.07 -6.81
N SER A 53 -15.54 13.79 -7.66
CA SER A 53 -14.08 13.85 -7.58
C SER A 53 -13.67 14.85 -6.50
N GLY A 54 -14.05 14.58 -5.25
CA GLY A 54 -13.36 15.18 -4.11
C GLY A 54 -11.87 14.97 -4.34
N ARG A 55 -11.12 16.07 -4.47
CA ARG A 55 -9.70 16.06 -4.81
C ARG A 55 -9.00 14.97 -3.99
N ARG A 56 -8.46 13.96 -4.68
CA ARG A 56 -7.51 13.00 -4.15
C ARG A 56 -6.19 13.72 -3.91
N SER A 57 -6.19 14.73 -3.05
CA SER A 57 -4.97 15.40 -2.64
C SER A 57 -4.23 14.45 -1.70
N ARG A 58 -3.09 13.93 -2.19
CA ARG A 58 -2.10 13.29 -1.32
C ARG A 58 -1.75 14.26 -0.18
N PRO A 59 -1.51 13.78 1.04
CA PRO A 59 -1.04 14.64 2.12
C PRO A 59 0.23 15.40 1.67
N PRO A 60 0.44 16.66 2.11
CA PRO A 60 1.68 17.40 1.87
C PRO A 60 2.90 16.59 2.31
N ARG A 61 4.05 16.81 1.64
CA ARG A 61 5.28 16.02 1.86
C ARG A 61 5.71 15.91 3.32
N SER A 62 5.59 17.00 4.10
CA SER A 62 5.89 17.00 5.54
C SER A 62 5.02 16.02 6.33
N GLN A 63 3.75 15.85 5.95
CA GLN A 63 2.83 14.89 6.56
C GLN A 63 3.11 13.46 6.11
N VAL A 64 3.55 13.23 4.88
CA VAL A 64 3.98 11.90 4.41
C VAL A 64 5.19 11.42 5.22
N ALA A 65 6.20 12.28 5.41
CA ALA A 65 7.36 11.98 6.22
C ALA A 65 7.02 11.72 7.70
N GLU A 66 6.06 12.47 8.28
CA GLU A 66 5.54 12.21 9.63
C GLU A 66 4.82 10.86 9.71
N ILE A 67 3.94 10.56 8.75
CA ILE A 67 3.25 9.27 8.67
C ILE A 67 4.26 8.14 8.60
N GLU A 68 5.24 8.24 7.71
CA GLU A 68 6.30 7.24 7.55
C GLU A 68 7.07 7.08 8.87
N ARG A 69 7.53 8.17 9.50
CA ARG A 69 8.27 8.10 10.76
C ARG A 69 7.46 7.42 11.88
N LEU A 70 6.19 7.82 12.07
CA LEU A 70 5.31 7.22 13.06
C LEU A 70 5.04 5.74 12.76
N TYR A 71 4.82 5.43 11.48
CA TYR A 71 4.59 4.07 11.02
C TYR A 71 5.82 3.20 11.30
N PHE A 72 7.00 3.69 10.93
CA PHE A 72 8.30 3.07 11.18
C PHE A 72 8.58 2.84 12.66
N ARG A 73 8.28 3.83 13.51
CA ARG A 73 8.37 3.66 14.96
C ARG A 73 7.41 2.58 15.48
N ALA A 74 6.14 2.66 15.12
CA ALA A 74 5.09 1.78 15.61
C ALA A 74 5.36 0.31 15.26
N MET A 75 5.77 0.05 14.02
CA MET A 75 6.09 -1.32 13.61
C MET A 75 7.37 -1.82 14.27
N ARG A 76 8.42 -0.99 14.40
CA ARG A 76 9.66 -1.40 15.09
C ARG A 76 9.39 -1.77 16.55
N GLU A 77 8.55 -1.00 17.23
CA GLU A 77 8.14 -1.28 18.60
C GLU A 77 7.41 -2.63 18.71
N MET A 78 6.53 -2.95 17.74
CA MET A 78 5.84 -4.25 17.68
C MET A 78 6.77 -5.45 17.47
N LEU A 79 8.00 -5.24 16.99
CA LEU A 79 8.99 -6.29 16.76
C LEU A 79 9.96 -6.48 17.94
N THR A 80 9.77 -5.77 19.04
CA THR A 80 10.60 -5.95 20.25
C THR A 80 10.12 -7.13 21.10
N ASP A 81 10.98 -7.67 21.96
CA ASP A 81 10.61 -8.76 22.88
C ASP A 81 9.47 -8.38 23.85
N TYR A 82 9.34 -7.07 24.15
CA TYR A 82 8.33 -6.52 25.05
C TYR A 82 7.70 -5.25 24.45
N PRO A 83 6.83 -5.37 23.43
CA PRO A 83 6.29 -4.21 22.75
C PRO A 83 5.45 -3.31 23.65
N ASN A 84 5.69 -2.00 23.60
CA ASN A 84 4.78 -1.01 24.17
C ASN A 84 3.57 -0.79 23.25
N TYR A 85 2.60 -1.68 23.31
CA TYR A 85 1.40 -1.60 22.45
C TYR A 85 0.61 -0.30 22.62
N ALA A 86 0.62 0.33 23.80
CA ALA A 86 -0.04 1.61 24.01
C ALA A 86 0.60 2.72 23.16
N GLN A 87 1.94 2.74 23.05
CA GLN A 87 2.65 3.65 22.17
C GLN A 87 2.35 3.37 20.69
N VAL A 88 2.34 2.09 20.30
CA VAL A 88 2.01 1.66 18.93
C VAL A 88 0.60 2.13 18.54
N VAL A 89 -0.39 1.91 19.39
CA VAL A 89 -1.78 2.34 19.18
C VAL A 89 -1.86 3.86 19.00
N ASN A 90 -1.14 4.63 19.83
CA ASN A 90 -1.11 6.09 19.72
C ASN A 90 -0.51 6.55 18.38
N ASP A 91 0.65 6.01 18.00
CA ASP A 91 1.31 6.34 16.73
C ASP A 91 0.42 6.01 15.52
N LEU A 92 -0.29 4.88 15.55
CA LEU A 92 -1.20 4.47 14.48
C LEU A 92 -2.47 5.33 14.41
N GLN A 93 -3.03 5.72 15.56
CA GLN A 93 -4.13 6.68 15.62
C GLN A 93 -3.70 8.05 15.08
N ARG A 94 -2.47 8.48 15.40
CA ARG A 94 -1.90 9.73 14.89
C ARG A 94 -1.75 9.70 13.37
N ILE A 95 -1.29 8.59 12.79
CA ILE A 95 -1.24 8.42 11.33
C ILE A 95 -2.64 8.56 10.72
N LEU A 96 -3.65 7.91 11.29
CA LEU A 96 -5.02 7.97 10.77
C LEU A 96 -5.67 9.34 10.96
N ALA A 97 -5.21 10.13 11.94
CA ALA A 97 -5.61 11.53 12.07
C ALA A 97 -5.03 12.41 10.96
N ILE A 98 -3.83 12.08 10.45
CA ILE A 98 -3.18 12.80 9.35
C ILE A 98 -3.75 12.34 7.99
N ASP A 99 -3.80 11.03 7.76
CA ASP A 99 -4.42 10.41 6.58
C ASP A 99 -5.37 9.27 7.00
N PRO A 100 -6.68 9.57 7.11
CA PRO A 100 -7.68 8.55 7.44
C PRO A 100 -7.76 7.40 6.43
N ARG A 101 -7.19 7.55 5.23
CA ARG A 101 -7.18 6.54 4.16
C ARG A 101 -5.96 5.65 4.20
N TYR A 102 -5.01 5.87 5.12
CA TYR A 102 -3.82 5.06 5.26
C TYR A 102 -4.18 3.64 5.74
N LYS A 103 -4.60 2.79 4.80
CA LYS A 103 -5.22 1.48 5.04
C LYS A 103 -4.41 0.67 6.03
N ASN A 104 -3.11 0.61 5.79
CA ASN A 104 -2.12 -0.01 6.64
C ASN A 104 -2.33 0.35 8.12
N ALA A 105 -2.27 1.63 8.49
CA ALA A 105 -2.38 2.05 9.89
C ALA A 105 -3.70 1.62 10.56
N ARG A 106 -4.80 1.57 9.82
CA ARG A 106 -6.09 1.09 10.33
C ARG A 106 -6.04 -0.40 10.66
N HIS A 107 -5.45 -1.20 9.78
CA HIS A 107 -5.29 -2.64 10.02
C HIS A 107 -4.40 -2.90 11.25
N TYR A 108 -3.27 -2.20 11.36
CA TYR A 108 -2.39 -2.39 12.52
C TYR A 108 -2.97 -1.88 13.82
N LEU A 109 -3.78 -0.83 13.77
CA LEU A 109 -4.41 -0.31 14.97
C LEU A 109 -5.28 -1.39 15.61
N GLN A 110 -6.05 -2.11 14.78
CA GLN A 110 -6.86 -3.22 15.25
C GLN A 110 -6.01 -4.33 15.88
N ARG A 111 -4.91 -4.73 15.24
CA ARG A 111 -3.98 -5.74 15.79
C ARG A 111 -3.34 -5.29 17.10
N ALA A 112 -2.77 -4.09 17.13
CA ALA A 112 -2.08 -3.57 18.31
C ALA A 112 -3.03 -3.43 19.50
N THR A 113 -4.29 -3.02 19.27
CA THR A 113 -5.33 -3.00 20.30
C THR A 113 -5.68 -4.40 20.80
N LEU A 114 -5.81 -5.40 19.90
CA LEU A 114 -6.05 -6.78 20.31
C LEU A 114 -4.90 -7.35 21.13
N LEU A 115 -3.65 -7.13 20.71
CA LEU A 115 -2.47 -7.59 21.42
C LEU A 115 -2.32 -6.91 22.79
N GLN A 116 -2.62 -5.62 22.87
CA GLN A 116 -2.69 -4.90 24.14
C GLN A 116 -3.71 -5.55 25.08
N GLN A 117 -4.92 -5.79 24.59
CA GLN A 117 -6.00 -6.42 25.36
C GLN A 117 -5.67 -7.87 25.74
N SER A 118 -5.04 -8.64 24.86
CA SER A 118 -4.65 -10.03 25.17
C SER A 118 -3.53 -10.09 26.20
N HIS A 119 -2.60 -9.13 26.18
CA HIS A 119 -1.57 -9.03 27.22
C HIS A 119 -2.17 -8.69 28.58
N GLU A 120 -3.12 -7.75 28.60
CA GLU A 120 -3.94 -7.42 29.76
C GLU A 120 -4.79 -8.64 30.22
N ALA A 121 -5.37 -9.41 29.30
CA ALA A 121 -6.20 -10.58 29.61
C ALA A 121 -5.41 -11.84 29.98
N ALA A 122 -4.20 -12.03 29.46
CA ALA A 122 -3.28 -13.10 29.84
C ALA A 122 -2.80 -12.90 31.29
N SER A 123 -2.63 -11.64 31.71
CA SER A 123 -2.45 -11.31 33.12
C SER A 123 -3.69 -11.61 33.98
N ALA A 124 -4.87 -11.80 33.35
CA ALA A 124 -6.16 -12.10 33.98
C ALA A 124 -6.66 -13.55 33.78
N GLY A 125 -5.89 -14.44 33.13
CA GLY A 125 -6.13 -15.89 33.13
C GLY A 125 -7.18 -16.46 32.16
N ALA A 126 -7.52 -15.78 31.06
CA ALA A 126 -8.46 -16.32 30.05
C ALA A 126 -7.74 -17.05 28.90
N GLY A 127 -7.94 -18.37 28.78
CA GLY A 127 -7.34 -19.20 27.72
C GLY A 127 -8.24 -19.34 26.48
N HIS A 128 -7.73 -18.94 25.31
CA HIS A 128 -8.31 -19.20 23.98
C HIS A 128 -7.59 -20.40 23.33
N ASN A 129 -8.30 -21.32 22.67
CA ASN A 129 -7.66 -22.47 22.00
C ASN A 129 -7.10 -22.08 20.62
N LEU A 130 -5.93 -21.42 20.63
CA LEU A 130 -5.31 -20.85 19.44
C LEU A 130 -4.91 -21.88 18.37
N GLN A 131 -4.56 -23.11 18.77
CA GLN A 131 -4.06 -24.12 17.83
C GLN A 131 -5.17 -24.65 16.90
N GLY A 132 -6.35 -24.94 17.45
CA GLY A 132 -7.47 -25.43 16.64
C GLY A 132 -8.01 -24.40 15.64
N ASP A 133 -7.86 -23.11 15.96
CA ASP A 133 -8.21 -22.02 15.05
C ASP A 133 -7.18 -21.88 13.92
N PHE A 134 -5.90 -22.09 14.22
CA PHE A 134 -4.81 -22.05 13.23
C PHE A 134 -4.94 -23.14 12.17
N ASP A 135 -5.18 -24.39 12.59
CA ASP A 135 -5.28 -25.53 11.65
C ASP A 135 -6.41 -25.31 10.62
N ARG A 136 -7.54 -24.74 11.06
CA ARG A 136 -8.68 -24.41 10.18
C ARG A 136 -8.39 -23.30 9.18
N LEU A 137 -7.51 -22.36 9.54
CA LEU A 137 -7.04 -21.32 8.63
C LEU A 137 -6.11 -21.92 7.57
N GLN A 138 -5.25 -22.87 7.95
CA GLN A 138 -4.38 -23.55 6.99
C GLN A 138 -5.16 -24.31 5.91
N GLU A 139 -6.29 -24.92 6.25
CA GLU A 139 -7.17 -25.58 5.28
C GLU A 139 -7.72 -24.62 4.21
N GLN A 140 -7.94 -23.34 4.56
CA GLN A 140 -8.49 -22.33 3.65
C GLN A 140 -7.43 -21.71 2.73
N LEU A 141 -6.14 -21.98 2.96
CA LEU A 141 -5.05 -21.48 2.11
C LEU A 141 -5.06 -22.07 0.70
N ILE A 142 -5.75 -23.20 0.51
CA ILE A 142 -5.90 -23.85 -0.81
C ILE A 142 -7.28 -23.62 -1.42
N ASP A 143 -8.08 -22.70 -0.86
CA ASP A 143 -9.38 -22.36 -1.42
C ASP A 143 -9.23 -21.81 -2.85
N MET A 144 -10.18 -22.14 -3.72
CA MET A 144 -10.15 -21.70 -5.12
C MET A 144 -10.39 -20.18 -5.26
N ASP A 145 -11.07 -19.55 -4.30
CA ASP A 145 -11.31 -18.12 -4.29
C ASP A 145 -10.11 -17.37 -3.66
N PRO A 146 -9.37 -16.56 -4.43
CA PRO A 146 -8.26 -15.77 -3.89
C PRO A 146 -8.74 -14.77 -2.82
N ALA A 147 -10.02 -14.37 -2.80
CA ALA A 147 -10.54 -13.52 -1.73
C ALA A 147 -10.54 -14.24 -0.37
N VAL A 148 -10.84 -15.55 -0.34
CA VAL A 148 -10.76 -16.37 0.87
C VAL A 148 -9.30 -16.48 1.30
N ARG A 149 -8.40 -16.85 0.38
CA ARG A 149 -6.95 -16.94 0.68
C ARG A 149 -6.40 -15.63 1.25
N LYS A 150 -6.77 -14.48 0.68
CA LYS A 150 -6.41 -13.14 1.19
C LYS A 150 -6.93 -12.88 2.60
N ALA A 151 -8.17 -13.27 2.90
CA ALA A 151 -8.73 -13.11 4.24
C ALA A 151 -7.93 -13.94 5.25
N VAL A 152 -7.56 -15.17 4.89
CA VAL A 152 -6.72 -16.05 5.73
C VAL A 152 -5.35 -15.42 6.00
N VAL A 153 -4.70 -14.82 5.00
CA VAL A 153 -3.42 -14.12 5.21
C VAL A 153 -3.53 -13.09 6.32
N MET A 154 -4.61 -12.32 6.34
CA MET A 154 -4.80 -11.27 7.34
C MET A 154 -4.98 -11.84 8.76
N GLU A 155 -5.63 -13.00 8.89
CA GLU A 155 -5.78 -13.68 10.16
C GLU A 155 -4.48 -14.34 10.62
N LEU A 156 -3.72 -14.95 9.71
CA LEU A 156 -2.47 -15.65 10.01
C LEU A 156 -1.42 -14.78 10.72
N ILE A 157 -1.43 -13.46 10.48
CA ILE A 157 -0.49 -12.53 11.12
C ILE A 157 -0.58 -12.67 12.65
N GLN A 158 -1.75 -12.96 13.23
CA GLN A 158 -1.92 -13.06 14.69
C GLN A 158 -1.12 -14.21 15.34
N TYR A 159 -0.66 -15.17 14.53
CA TYR A 159 0.11 -16.32 14.99
C TYR A 159 1.63 -16.10 14.91
N GLY A 160 2.08 -14.93 14.46
CA GLY A 160 3.50 -14.55 14.50
C GLY A 160 4.38 -15.54 13.74
N GLU A 161 5.49 -15.97 14.35
CA GLU A 161 6.45 -16.91 13.76
C GLU A 161 5.81 -18.22 13.28
N THR A 162 4.78 -18.72 13.98
CA THR A 162 4.07 -19.96 13.60
C THR A 162 3.43 -19.87 12.20
N ALA A 163 3.09 -18.67 11.74
CA ALA A 163 2.49 -18.45 10.42
C ALA A 163 3.51 -18.31 9.29
N VAL A 164 4.81 -18.19 9.57
CA VAL A 164 5.82 -17.84 8.57
C VAL A 164 5.83 -18.83 7.41
N ASP A 165 5.87 -20.14 7.66
CA ASP A 165 5.87 -21.16 6.61
C ASP A 165 4.62 -21.10 5.72
N SER A 166 3.46 -20.83 6.33
CA SER A 166 2.19 -20.70 5.61
C SER A 166 2.20 -19.47 4.70
N LEU A 167 2.79 -18.36 5.16
CA LEU A 167 2.90 -17.14 4.38
C LEU A 167 3.97 -17.23 3.28
N ILE A 168 5.06 -17.96 3.52
CA ILE A 168 6.06 -18.27 2.49
C ILE A 168 5.43 -19.06 1.35
N ALA A 169 4.58 -20.04 1.64
CA ALA A 169 3.85 -20.77 0.60
C ALA A 169 2.98 -19.84 -0.27
N LEU A 170 2.33 -18.85 0.35
CA LEU A 170 1.48 -17.88 -0.34
C LEU A 170 2.25 -16.83 -1.15
N LEU A 171 3.57 -16.68 -0.97
CA LEU A 171 4.39 -15.93 -1.91
C LEU A 171 4.50 -16.61 -3.28
N MET A 172 4.08 -17.88 -3.40
CA MET A 172 4.07 -18.61 -4.67
C MET A 172 2.65 -18.77 -5.24
N ASP A 173 1.67 -18.06 -4.67
CA ASP A 173 0.28 -18.10 -5.11
C ASP A 173 0.12 -17.59 -6.56
N GLU A 174 -0.82 -18.15 -7.31
CA GLU A 174 -1.13 -17.72 -8.68
C GLU A 174 -1.67 -16.28 -8.73
N ASP A 175 -2.42 -15.86 -7.71
CA ASP A 175 -3.03 -14.54 -7.61
C ASP A 175 -2.03 -13.54 -7.03
N ALA A 176 -1.74 -12.49 -7.79
CA ALA A 176 -0.77 -11.48 -7.39
C ALA A 176 -1.21 -10.71 -6.13
N ASP A 177 -2.51 -10.51 -5.91
CA ASP A 177 -2.95 -9.86 -4.68
C ASP A 177 -2.69 -10.75 -3.46
N VAL A 178 -2.90 -12.07 -3.55
CA VAL A 178 -2.54 -13.00 -2.46
C VAL A 178 -1.05 -12.88 -2.15
N ARG A 179 -0.18 -12.91 -3.17
CA ARG A 179 1.28 -12.72 -3.01
C ARG A 179 1.62 -11.38 -2.35
N VAL A 180 0.96 -10.29 -2.74
CA VAL A 180 1.11 -8.97 -2.10
C VAL A 180 0.78 -9.04 -0.61
N HIS A 181 -0.32 -9.69 -0.24
CA HIS A 181 -0.73 -9.82 1.17
C HIS A 181 0.27 -10.67 1.94
N ALA A 182 0.79 -11.76 1.34
CA ALA A 182 1.80 -12.61 1.96
C ALA A 182 3.12 -11.87 2.21
N ALA A 183 3.64 -11.14 1.20
CA ALA A 183 4.84 -10.31 1.35
C ALA A 183 4.65 -9.24 2.45
N THR A 184 3.47 -8.63 2.47
CA THR A 184 3.08 -7.66 3.49
C THR A 184 3.10 -8.30 4.87
N ALA A 185 2.44 -9.44 5.06
CA ALA A 185 2.37 -10.16 6.33
C ALA A 185 3.74 -10.62 6.85
N LEU A 186 4.59 -11.14 5.97
CA LEU A 186 5.97 -11.54 6.31
C LEU A 186 6.80 -10.35 6.80
N GLY A 187 6.69 -9.19 6.15
CA GLY A 187 7.33 -7.97 6.64
C GLY A 187 6.84 -7.52 8.02
N TRP A 188 5.62 -7.90 8.43
CA TRP A 188 5.06 -7.51 9.74
C TRP A 188 5.43 -8.48 10.84
N ILE A 189 5.45 -9.77 10.54
CA ILE A 189 5.93 -10.79 11.47
C ILE A 189 7.43 -10.59 11.68
N GLY A 190 8.14 -10.22 10.61
CA GLY A 190 9.59 -10.07 10.66
C GLY A 190 10.27 -11.44 10.84
N GLY A 191 11.45 -11.41 11.46
CA GLY A 191 12.26 -12.61 11.64
C GLY A 191 13.13 -12.93 10.42
N ARG A 192 14.29 -13.55 10.66
CA ARG A 192 15.28 -13.84 9.61
C ARG A 192 14.71 -14.77 8.53
N ASP A 193 13.78 -15.65 8.89
CA ASP A 193 13.19 -16.62 7.97
C ASP A 193 12.33 -15.95 6.88
N ALA A 194 11.86 -14.72 7.10
CA ALA A 194 11.14 -13.93 6.10
C ALA A 194 12.07 -13.30 5.03
N VAL A 195 13.38 -13.16 5.30
CA VAL A 195 14.31 -12.42 4.43
C VAL A 195 14.43 -13.06 3.05
N GLN A 196 14.82 -14.34 3.00
CA GLN A 196 15.03 -15.05 1.73
C GLN A 196 13.76 -15.09 0.86
N PRO A 197 12.59 -15.47 1.40
CA PRO A 197 11.33 -15.42 0.66
C PRO A 197 10.99 -14.02 0.13
N LEU A 198 11.20 -12.96 0.93
CA LEU A 198 11.00 -11.59 0.48
C LEU A 198 12.01 -11.18 -0.61
N MET A 199 13.24 -11.71 -0.60
CA MET A 199 14.20 -11.49 -1.69
C MET A 199 13.72 -12.12 -3.00
N VAL A 200 13.08 -13.28 -2.94
CA VAL A 200 12.47 -13.89 -4.13
C VAL A 200 11.31 -13.02 -4.62
N ALA A 201 10.48 -12.48 -3.71
CA ALA A 201 9.38 -11.60 -4.07
C ALA A 201 9.82 -10.24 -4.66
N LEU A 202 11.06 -9.79 -4.41
CA LEU A 202 11.63 -8.59 -5.05
C LEU A 202 11.81 -8.72 -6.57
N ILE A 203 11.82 -9.93 -7.11
CA ILE A 203 11.96 -10.17 -8.55
C ILE A 203 10.67 -10.74 -9.17
N ASP A 204 9.52 -10.57 -8.49
CA ASP A 204 8.22 -11.02 -8.99
C ASP A 204 7.83 -10.32 -10.30
N SER A 205 7.14 -11.07 -11.16
CA SER A 205 6.56 -10.53 -12.40
C SER A 205 5.59 -9.37 -12.18
N ASP A 206 4.88 -9.35 -11.04
CA ASP A 206 3.91 -8.32 -10.68
C ASP A 206 4.57 -7.17 -9.90
N ILE A 207 4.34 -5.95 -10.40
CA ILE A 207 4.92 -4.73 -9.85
C ILE A 207 4.45 -4.47 -8.40
N GLN A 208 3.20 -4.80 -8.06
CA GLN A 208 2.73 -4.63 -6.68
C GLN A 208 3.46 -5.60 -5.75
N VAL A 209 3.65 -6.86 -6.14
CA VAL A 209 4.39 -7.82 -5.32
C VAL A 209 5.81 -7.30 -5.04
N ARG A 210 6.53 -6.86 -6.07
CA ARG A 210 7.88 -6.27 -5.91
C ARG A 210 7.90 -5.07 -4.97
N ARG A 211 6.94 -4.14 -5.12
CA ARG A 211 6.81 -2.94 -4.26
C ARG A 211 6.62 -3.31 -2.80
N TYR A 212 5.70 -4.24 -2.53
CA TYR A 212 5.38 -4.63 -1.16
C TYR A 212 6.48 -5.51 -0.55
N ALA A 213 7.20 -6.31 -1.34
CA ALA A 213 8.41 -6.99 -0.92
C ALA A 213 9.52 -6.00 -0.55
N ALA A 214 9.82 -5.01 -1.39
CA ALA A 214 10.82 -3.98 -1.09
C ALA A 214 10.45 -3.18 0.16
N ARG A 215 9.16 -2.87 0.32
CA ARG A 215 8.66 -2.23 1.53
C ARG A 215 8.78 -3.14 2.76
N ALA A 216 8.53 -4.44 2.62
CA ALA A 216 8.66 -5.43 3.68
C ALA A 216 10.11 -5.55 4.16
N MET A 217 11.07 -5.47 3.23
CA MET A 217 12.50 -5.53 3.53
C MET A 217 13.02 -4.36 4.38
N CYS A 218 12.31 -3.23 4.43
CA CYS A 218 12.62 -2.18 5.41
C CYS A 218 12.52 -2.68 6.86
N TRP A 219 11.79 -3.76 7.12
CA TRP A 219 11.50 -4.27 8.46
C TRP A 219 12.31 -5.51 8.83
N VAL A 220 12.83 -6.20 7.82
CA VAL A 220 13.60 -7.42 7.98
C VAL A 220 15.04 -7.11 7.59
N VAL A 221 15.72 -6.35 8.46
CA VAL A 221 17.10 -5.94 8.25
C VAL A 221 18.01 -7.15 8.44
N ASP A 222 18.61 -7.62 7.36
CA ASP A 222 19.60 -8.70 7.35
C ASP A 222 20.68 -8.38 6.30
N ASP A 223 21.95 -8.50 6.68
CA ASP A 223 23.10 -8.21 5.82
C ASP A 223 23.11 -9.05 4.53
N ASN A 224 22.46 -10.20 4.55
CA ASN A 224 22.30 -11.07 3.38
C ASN A 224 21.31 -10.48 2.35
N ALA A 225 20.43 -9.56 2.74
CA ALA A 225 19.47 -8.91 1.85
C ALA A 225 20.08 -7.79 1.00
N VAL A 226 21.25 -7.27 1.40
CA VAL A 226 21.89 -6.08 0.80
C VAL A 226 22.10 -6.24 -0.70
N GLY A 227 22.58 -7.40 -1.15
CA GLY A 227 22.78 -7.65 -2.59
C GLY A 227 21.48 -7.63 -3.40
N GLY A 228 20.42 -8.23 -2.88
CA GLY A 228 19.10 -8.22 -3.51
C GLY A 228 18.49 -6.81 -3.55
N LEU A 229 18.67 -6.03 -2.48
CA LEU A 229 18.21 -4.65 -2.40
C LEU A 229 18.99 -3.71 -3.32
N ILE A 230 20.31 -3.91 -3.49
CA ILE A 230 21.11 -3.17 -4.47
C ILE A 230 20.60 -3.43 -5.88
N ASN A 231 20.26 -4.67 -6.21
CA ASN A 231 19.66 -4.98 -7.52
C ASN A 231 18.29 -4.27 -7.70
N ALA A 232 17.47 -4.24 -6.64
CA ALA A 232 16.16 -3.57 -6.65
C ALA A 232 16.24 -2.03 -6.82
N LEU A 233 17.41 -1.41 -6.62
CA LEU A 233 17.64 -0.01 -6.99
C LEU A 233 17.56 0.24 -8.50
N ASN A 234 17.61 -0.80 -9.33
CA ASN A 234 17.51 -0.70 -10.79
C ASN A 234 16.14 -1.15 -11.33
N ASP A 235 15.15 -1.34 -10.45
CA ASP A 235 13.80 -1.74 -10.87
C ASP A 235 13.17 -0.68 -11.79
N GLU A 236 12.37 -1.13 -12.77
CA GLU A 236 11.60 -0.24 -13.64
C GLU A 236 10.65 0.67 -12.85
N ASP A 237 10.14 0.18 -11.71
CA ASP A 237 9.19 0.87 -10.89
C ASP A 237 9.86 1.74 -9.82
N SER A 238 9.53 3.03 -9.82
CA SER A 238 10.13 3.99 -8.90
C SER A 238 9.83 3.71 -7.43
N TYR A 239 8.69 3.10 -7.09
CA TYR A 239 8.39 2.79 -5.68
C TYR A 239 9.26 1.64 -5.16
N VAL A 240 9.55 0.64 -6.01
CA VAL A 240 10.51 -0.41 -5.68
C VAL A 240 11.87 0.21 -5.39
N ARG A 241 12.37 1.08 -6.28
CA ARG A 241 13.64 1.81 -6.09
C ARG A 241 13.66 2.63 -4.79
N CYS A 242 12.59 3.39 -4.50
CA CYS A 242 12.48 4.14 -3.25
C CYS A 242 12.59 3.24 -2.02
N TYR A 243 11.81 2.16 -1.95
CA TYR A 243 11.80 1.28 -0.77
C TYR A 243 13.11 0.50 -0.63
N ALA A 244 13.71 0.07 -1.73
CA ALA A 244 15.04 -0.54 -1.72
C ALA A 244 16.10 0.43 -1.19
N ALA A 245 16.08 1.70 -1.62
CA ALA A 245 16.96 2.72 -1.07
C ALA A 245 16.75 2.92 0.43
N ARG A 246 15.49 2.95 0.89
CA ARG A 246 15.17 3.07 2.32
C ARG A 246 15.72 1.90 3.13
N ALA A 247 15.49 0.67 2.68
CA ALA A 247 15.93 -0.54 3.34
C ALA A 247 17.47 -0.60 3.42
N LEU A 248 18.17 -0.22 2.35
CA LEU A 248 19.64 -0.13 2.33
C LEU A 248 20.18 0.90 3.32
N GLY A 249 19.56 2.08 3.42
CA GLY A 249 19.92 3.08 4.42
C GLY A 249 19.85 2.53 5.85
N TRP A 250 18.94 1.59 6.12
CA TRP A 250 18.79 0.97 7.44
C TRP A 250 19.61 -0.27 7.68
N SER A 251 20.02 -0.97 6.62
CA SER A 251 21.00 -2.05 6.73
C SER A 251 22.33 -1.59 7.33
N GLN A 252 22.63 -0.28 7.20
CA GLN A 252 23.90 0.31 7.60
C GLN A 252 25.12 -0.34 6.89
N ASP A 253 24.88 -1.08 5.80
CA ASP A 253 25.93 -1.75 5.05
C ASP A 253 26.56 -0.79 4.03
N THR A 254 27.85 -0.54 4.21
CA THR A 254 28.64 0.36 3.36
C THR A 254 28.69 -0.05 1.89
N ARG A 255 28.40 -1.32 1.55
CA ARG A 255 28.25 -1.79 0.15
C ARG A 255 27.15 -1.03 -0.59
N ALA A 256 26.20 -0.43 0.12
CA ALA A 256 25.12 0.36 -0.46
C ALA A 256 25.53 1.79 -0.88
N ILE A 257 26.67 2.31 -0.40
CA ILE A 257 27.03 3.73 -0.58
C ILE A 257 27.17 4.11 -2.05
N GLU A 258 27.92 3.35 -2.83
CA GLU A 258 28.13 3.63 -4.25
C GLU A 258 26.82 3.49 -5.07
N PRO A 259 26.06 2.39 -4.97
CA PRO A 259 24.74 2.28 -5.62
C PRO A 259 23.75 3.40 -5.25
N LEU A 260 23.69 3.78 -3.97
CA LEU A 260 22.82 4.88 -3.53
C LEU A 260 23.31 6.25 -4.04
N THR A 261 24.62 6.43 -4.20
CA THR A 261 25.20 7.66 -4.78
C THR A 261 24.85 7.78 -6.26
N GLU A 262 24.91 6.68 -7.02
CA GLU A 262 24.43 6.64 -8.40
C GLU A 262 22.94 6.99 -8.49
N LEU A 263 22.14 6.46 -7.57
CA LEU A 263 20.69 6.70 -7.48
C LEU A 263 20.31 8.17 -7.23
N LEU A 264 21.25 9.03 -6.80
CA LEU A 264 21.04 10.47 -6.75
C LEU A 264 20.82 11.10 -8.14
N ASN A 265 21.12 10.39 -9.22
CA ASN A 265 20.87 10.83 -10.59
C ASN A 265 19.59 10.24 -11.21
N ASP A 266 18.76 9.52 -10.44
CA ASP A 266 17.51 8.93 -10.93
C ASP A 266 16.57 10.00 -11.51
N ASP A 267 15.84 9.68 -12.58
CA ASP A 267 14.87 10.60 -13.20
C ASP A 267 13.74 11.00 -12.24
N ASN A 268 13.36 10.11 -11.32
CA ASN A 268 12.30 10.32 -10.35
C ASN A 268 12.80 11.09 -9.12
N ALA A 269 12.17 12.23 -8.84
CA ALA A 269 12.55 13.09 -7.72
C ALA A 269 12.38 12.44 -6.34
N ASP A 270 11.36 11.60 -6.15
CA ASP A 270 11.14 10.91 -4.89
C ASP A 270 12.24 9.84 -4.68
N VAL A 271 12.69 9.16 -5.74
CA VAL A 271 13.80 8.20 -5.67
C VAL A 271 15.10 8.87 -5.21
N ARG A 272 15.43 10.04 -5.80
CA ARG A 272 16.60 10.83 -5.38
C ARG A 272 16.55 11.26 -3.92
N GLU A 273 15.36 11.62 -3.42
CA GLU A 273 15.13 12.01 -2.03
C GLU A 273 15.36 10.83 -1.07
N TYR A 274 14.87 9.64 -1.44
CA TYR A 274 15.09 8.41 -0.69
C TYR A 274 16.57 8.00 -0.67
N ALA A 275 17.26 8.11 -1.81
CA ALA A 275 18.71 7.90 -1.91
C ALA A 275 19.49 8.85 -0.98
N THR A 276 19.14 10.14 -1.00
CA THR A 276 19.75 11.15 -0.13
C THR A 276 19.56 10.80 1.35
N THR A 277 18.34 10.42 1.73
CA THR A 277 18.02 10.04 3.10
C THR A 277 18.79 8.80 3.54
N ALA A 278 18.88 7.79 2.66
CA ALA A 278 19.62 6.56 2.93
C ALA A 278 21.13 6.82 3.13
N LEU A 279 21.72 7.68 2.31
CA LEU A 279 23.13 8.09 2.45
C LEU A 279 23.37 8.88 3.75
N LEU A 280 22.44 9.73 4.15
CA LEU A 280 22.52 10.43 5.44
C LEU A 280 22.47 9.44 6.61
N ASP A 281 21.55 8.46 6.56
CA ASP A 281 21.44 7.42 7.58
C ASP A 281 22.73 6.58 7.66
N LEU A 282 23.39 6.29 6.54
CA LEU A 282 24.71 5.62 6.51
C LEU A 282 25.85 6.50 7.03
N GLY A 283 25.83 7.80 6.72
CA GLY A 283 26.89 8.76 7.09
C GLY A 283 26.89 9.15 8.57
N GLN A 284 25.74 9.08 9.26
CA GLN A 284 25.63 9.44 10.68
C GLN A 284 26.34 8.46 11.62
N GLN A 285 26.70 7.24 11.20
CA GLN A 285 27.49 6.31 12.02
C GLN A 285 29.00 6.35 11.75
N VAL A 286 29.43 6.63 10.51
CA VAL A 286 30.88 6.75 10.20
C VAL A 286 31.53 7.88 11.00
N SER A 287 30.78 8.90 11.42
CA SER A 287 31.32 9.99 12.25
C SER A 287 31.34 9.69 13.76
N VAL A 288 30.83 8.54 14.21
CA VAL A 288 30.69 8.20 15.64
C VAL A 288 31.53 6.96 16.03
N ALA A 289 32.20 6.33 15.06
CA ALA A 289 33.17 5.25 15.25
C ALA A 289 34.61 5.77 15.09
#